data_AF-A0A1F4ZSR5-F1
#
_entry.id   AF-A0A1F4ZSR5-F1
#
_cell.length_a   1.000
_cell.length_b   1.000
_cell.length_c   1.000
_cell.angle_alpha   90.00
_cell.angle_beta   90.00
_cell.angle_gamma   90.00
#
_symmetry.space_group_name_H-M   'P 1'
#
loop_
_entity.id
_entity.type
_entity.pdbx_description
1 polymer ?
#
loop_
_entity_poly.entity_id
_entity_poly.type
_entity_poly.pdbx_seq_one_letter_code
_entity_poly.pdbx_strand_id
1 'polypeptide(L)'
;MTKLARLCFICLLAFSLYHLGRDILQTLNLNNGLTDILHRPHNWCKPYCNLVTFPLDVTGIAGGFVVLKRGYIGLLGKLSLTAIPLWLVAYFLP
;
A
#
# COMPACT_ATOMS: atom_id res chain seq x y z
N MET A 1 -2.28 8.22 20.43
CA MET A 1 -1.19 7.77 19.55
C MET A 1 -0.06 8.81 19.54
N THR A 2 1.21 8.42 19.49
CA THR A 2 2.34 9.37 19.41
C THR A 2 2.34 10.12 18.08
N LYS A 3 3.00 11.29 18.01
CA LYS A 3 3.13 12.07 16.76
C LYS A 3 3.79 11.26 15.65
N LEU A 4 4.85 10.51 15.99
CA LEU A 4 5.55 9.65 15.05
C LEU A 4 4.64 8.54 14.49
N ALA A 5 3.93 7.81 15.36
CA ALA A 5 3.01 6.78 14.91
C ALA A 5 1.89 7.35 14.04
N ARG A 6 1.36 8.53 14.40
CA ARG A 6 0.38 9.24 13.56
C ARG A 6 0.93 9.53 12.18
N LEU A 7 2.17 10.03 12.09
CA LEU A 7 2.85 10.28 10.82
C LEU A 7 3.02 8.98 10.01
N CYS A 8 3.43 7.88 10.64
CA CYS A 8 3.55 6.59 9.97
C CYS A 8 2.23 6.14 9.33
N PHE A 9 1.10 6.27 10.04
CA PHE A 9 -0.21 5.90 9.48
C PHE A 9 -0.70 6.87 8.40
N ILE A 10 -0.33 8.15 8.46
CA ILE A 10 -0.59 9.11 7.36
C ILE A 10 0.19 8.69 6.12
N CYS A 11 1.49 8.39 6.26
CA CYS A 11 2.33 7.94 5.15
C CYS A 11 1.82 6.60 4.58
N LEU A 12 1.44 5.65 5.44
CA LEU A 12 0.88 4.37 5.02
C LEU A 12 -0.41 4.57 4.21
N LEU A 13 -1.34 5.39 4.71
CA LEU A 13 -2.59 5.67 4.03
C LEU A 13 -2.36 6.36 2.68
N ALA A 14 -1.51 7.38 2.62
CA ALA A 14 -1.19 8.08 1.39
C ALA A 14 -0.53 7.14 0.36
N PHE A 15 0.43 6.33 0.81
CA PHE A 15 1.10 5.35 -0.03
C PHE A 15 0.13 4.30 -0.60
N SER A 16 -0.72 3.70 0.24
CA SER A 16 -1.68 2.69 -0.22
C SER A 16 -2.77 3.26 -1.13
N LEU A 17 -3.22 4.50 -0.91
CA LEU A 17 -4.15 5.17 -1.83
C LEU A 17 -3.52 5.43 -3.20
N TYR A 18 -2.28 5.95 -3.21
CA TYR A 18 -1.53 6.16 -4.43
C TYR A 18 -1.31 4.85 -5.20
N HIS A 19 -0.85 3.82 -4.49
CA HIS A 19 -0.51 2.52 -5.08
C HIS A 19 -1.74 1.82 -5.65
N LEU A 20 -2.86 1.80 -4.92
CA LEU A 20 -4.13 1.27 -5.44
C LEU A 20 -4.60 2.02 -6.69
N GLY A 21 -4.55 3.37 -6.67
CA GLY A 21 -4.95 4.19 -7.80
C GLY A 21 -4.09 3.91 -9.03
N ARG A 22 -2.77 3.82 -8.84
CA ARG A 22 -1.82 3.42 -9.89
C ARG A 22 -2.18 2.05 -10.46
N ASP A 23 -2.33 1.04 -9.62
CA ASP A 23 -2.54 -0.34 -10.08
C ASP A 23 -3.88 -0.51 -10.81
N ILE A 24 -4.93 0.22 -10.40
CA ILE A 24 -6.20 0.29 -11.14
C ILE A 24 -5.96 0.87 -12.55
N LEU A 25 -5.24 1.99 -12.65
CA LEU A 25 -4.95 2.61 -13.95
C LEU A 25 -4.11 1.70 -14.85
N GLN A 26 -3.09 1.04 -14.30
CA GLN A 26 -2.26 0.09 -15.04
C GLN A 26 -3.06 -1.13 -15.51
N THR A 27 -3.97 -1.65 -14.68
CA THR A 27 -4.88 -2.74 -15.06
C THR A 27 -5.81 -2.34 -16.22
N LEU A 28 -6.16 -1.06 -16.31
CA LEU A 28 -6.94 -0.48 -17.42
C LEU A 28 -6.08 -0.06 -18.62
N ASN A 29 -4.76 -0.33 -18.61
CA ASN A 29 -3.78 0.10 -19.62
C ASN A 29 -3.67 1.64 -19.78
N LEU A 30 -3.97 2.40 -18.72
CA LEU A 30 -3.85 3.86 -18.68
C LEU A 30 -2.50 4.27 -18.06
N ASN A 31 -1.42 4.08 -18.82
CA ASN A 31 -0.07 4.43 -18.36
C ASN A 31 0.24 5.90 -18.61
N ASN A 32 0.75 6.59 -17.59
CA ASN A 32 1.22 7.97 -17.64
C ASN A 32 2.37 8.17 -16.64
N GLY A 33 2.99 9.36 -16.65
CA GLY A 33 4.13 9.64 -15.77
C GLY A 33 3.85 9.46 -14.27
N LEU A 34 2.61 9.62 -13.81
CA LEU A 34 2.25 9.34 -12.41
C LEU A 34 2.15 7.85 -12.14
N THR A 35 1.70 7.03 -13.10
CA THR A 35 1.60 5.59 -12.90
C THR A 35 2.95 4.88 -12.98
N ASP A 36 3.94 5.50 -13.61
CA ASP A 36 5.27 4.90 -13.80
C ASP A 36 6.20 5.18 -12.59
N ILE A 37 5.84 6.12 -11.72
CA ILE A 37 6.60 6.41 -10.49
C ILE A 37 6.57 5.18 -9.58
N LEU A 38 7.78 4.70 -9.24
CA LEU A 38 7.99 3.50 -8.41
C LEU A 38 7.33 2.23 -8.99
N HIS A 39 6.95 2.24 -10.27
CA HIS A 39 6.58 1.02 -10.96
C HIS A 39 7.86 0.23 -11.29
N ARG A 40 7.84 -1.07 -11.03
CA ARG A 40 8.89 -2.00 -11.44
C ARG A 40 8.27 -3.17 -12.19
N PRO A 41 9.01 -3.84 -13.08
CA PRO A 41 8.58 -5.13 -13.58
C PRO A 41 8.42 -6.09 -12.41
N HIS A 42 7.25 -6.70 -12.28
CA HIS A 42 6.96 -7.69 -11.24
C HIS A 42 6.85 -9.05 -11.93
N ASN A 43 7.96 -9.70 -12.26
CA ASN A 43 7.89 -11.01 -12.93
C ASN A 43 7.49 -12.12 -11.96
N TRP A 44 7.82 -11.96 -10.68
CA TRP A 44 7.58 -12.90 -9.59
C TRP A 44 6.10 -13.21 -9.34
N CYS A 45 5.19 -12.31 -9.70
CA CYS A 45 3.75 -12.46 -9.44
C CYS A 45 2.97 -13.02 -10.64
N LYS A 46 3.60 -13.27 -11.79
CA LYS A 46 2.89 -13.73 -12.98
C LYS A 46 2.18 -15.06 -12.69
N PRO A 47 0.90 -15.23 -13.08
CA PRO A 47 0.10 -14.34 -13.94
C PRO A 47 -0.73 -13.27 -13.19
N TYR A 48 -0.71 -13.21 -11.86
CA TYR A 48 -1.64 -12.45 -11.02
C TYR A 48 -1.16 -11.05 -10.62
N CYS A 49 -0.20 -10.49 -11.35
CA CYS A 49 0.46 -9.23 -10.97
C CYS A 49 -0.47 -8.04 -10.82
N ASN A 50 -1.57 -8.01 -11.56
CA ASN A 50 -2.54 -6.91 -11.49
C ASN A 50 -3.32 -6.88 -10.18
N LEU A 51 -3.30 -7.97 -9.38
CA LEU A 51 -4.12 -8.11 -8.18
C LEU A 51 -3.31 -8.40 -6.92
N VAL A 52 -2.04 -8.82 -7.04
CA VAL A 52 -1.24 -9.32 -5.91
C VAL A 52 -1.03 -8.28 -4.81
N THR A 53 -1.05 -7.00 -5.18
CA THR A 53 -0.83 -5.84 -4.32
C THR A 53 -2.10 -5.32 -3.65
N PHE A 54 -3.28 -5.63 -4.20
CA PHE A 54 -4.57 -5.13 -3.70
C PHE A 54 -4.82 -5.49 -2.22
N PRO A 55 -4.53 -6.72 -1.73
CA PRO A 55 -4.71 -7.02 -0.32
C PRO A 55 -3.88 -6.12 0.60
N LEU A 56 -2.64 -5.79 0.20
CA LEU A 56 -1.78 -4.89 0.98
C LEU A 56 -2.30 -3.46 0.94
N ASP A 57 -2.74 -3.00 -0.23
CA ASP A 57 -3.33 -1.66 -0.41
C ASP A 57 -4.58 -1.48 0.44
N VAL A 58 -5.53 -2.42 0.35
CA VAL A 58 -6.77 -2.39 1.12
C VAL A 58 -6.48 -2.46 2.62
N THR A 59 -5.52 -3.29 3.04
CA THR A 59 -5.12 -3.39 4.46
C THR A 59 -4.47 -2.09 4.96
N GLY A 60 -3.64 -1.45 4.14
CA GLY A 60 -3.02 -0.16 4.44
C GLY A 60 -4.05 0.98 4.54
N ILE A 61 -5.00 1.02 3.60
CA ILE A 61 -6.10 1.99 3.59
C ILE A 61 -7.01 1.80 4.80
N ALA A 62 -7.54 0.58 5.00
CA ALA A 62 -8.48 0.29 6.07
C ALA A 62 -7.85 0.57 7.44
N GLY A 63 -6.65 0.06 7.71
CA GLY A 63 -6.00 0.31 8.99
C GLY A 63 -5.51 1.73 9.16
N GLY A 64 -4.94 2.36 8.12
CA GLY A 64 -4.55 3.76 8.13
C GLY A 64 -5.71 4.66 8.50
N PHE A 65 -6.83 4.55 7.79
CA PHE A 65 -8.03 5.33 8.05
C PHE A 65 -8.61 5.08 9.45
N VAL A 66 -8.78 3.80 9.83
CA VAL A 66 -9.39 3.44 11.13
C VAL A 66 -8.52 3.89 12.30
N VAL A 67 -7.20 3.69 12.24
CA VAL A 67 -6.28 4.11 13.30
C VAL A 67 -6.22 5.63 13.42
N LEU A 68 -6.16 6.35 12.29
CA LEU A 68 -6.16 7.82 12.30
C LEU A 68 -7.47 8.39 12.85
N LYS A 69 -8.61 7.78 12.50
CA LYS A 69 -9.94 8.17 13.00
C LYS A 69 -10.10 7.90 14.49
N ARG A 70 -9.63 6.74 14.98
CA ARG A 70 -9.77 6.33 16.39
C ARG A 70 -8.73 6.93 17.33
N GLY A 71 -7.56 7.32 16.81
CA GLY A 71 -6.47 7.91 17.61
C GLY A 71 -5.64 6.92 18.44
N TYR A 72 -5.83 5.62 18.28
CA TYR A 72 -5.05 4.56 18.94
C TYR A 72 -4.81 3.35 18.02
N ILE A 73 -3.75 2.59 18.32
CA ILE A 73 -3.32 1.43 17.52
C ILE A 73 -3.93 0.15 18.11
N GLY A 74 -5.06 -0.29 17.57
CA GLY A 74 -5.68 -1.58 17.90
C GLY A 74 -5.08 -2.75 17.10
N LEU A 75 -5.74 -3.91 17.13
CA LEU A 75 -5.33 -5.10 16.37
C LEU A 75 -5.18 -4.80 14.87
N LEU A 76 -6.18 -4.14 14.27
CA LEU A 76 -6.13 -3.73 12.85
C LEU A 76 -4.91 -2.84 12.56
N GLY A 77 -4.58 -1.91 13.46
CA GLY A 77 -3.39 -1.06 13.29
C GLY A 77 -2.08 -1.85 13.33
N LYS A 78 -1.98 -2.84 14.23
CA LYS A 78 -0.82 -3.74 14.28
C LYS A 78 -0.69 -4.57 13.01
N LEU A 79 -1.80 -5.10 12.49
CA LEU A 79 -1.83 -5.82 11.21
C LEU A 79 -1.45 -4.91 10.04
N SER A 80 -1.95 -3.69 9.98
CA SER A 80 -1.58 -2.78 8.89
C SER A 80 -0.12 -2.33 8.93
N LEU A 81 0.53 -2.34 10.08
CA LEU A 81 1.97 -2.10 10.15
C LEU A 81 2.80 -3.23 9.53
N THR A 82 2.27 -4.46 9.44
CA THR A 82 2.95 -5.55 8.72
C THR A 82 2.94 -5.32 7.21
N ALA A 83 2.09 -4.43 6.69
CA ALA A 83 2.15 -4.05 5.27
C ALA A 83 3.47 -3.37 4.92
N ILE A 84 4.09 -2.62 5.84
CA ILE A 84 5.36 -1.91 5.59
C ILE A 84 6.51 -2.86 5.22
N PRO A 85 6.84 -3.89 6.03
CA PRO A 85 7.88 -4.84 5.64
C PRO A 85 7.47 -5.66 4.41
N LEU A 86 6.18 -5.98 4.21
CA LEU A 86 5.73 -6.69 3.02
C LEU A 86 5.94 -5.86 1.74
N TRP A 87 5.72 -4.54 1.79
CA TRP A 87 6.03 -3.63 0.69
C TRP A 87 7.51 -3.59 0.37
N LEU A 88 8.37 -3.57 1.39
CA LEU A 88 9.81 -3.64 1.22
C LEU A 88 10.22 -4.94 0.53
N VAL A 89 9.70 -6.08 0.98
CA VAL A 89 9.97 -7.37 0.35
C VAL A 89 9.51 -7.36 -1.11
N ALA A 90 8.26 -6.94 -1.38
CA ALA A 90 7.71 -6.88 -2.72
C ALA A 90 8.53 -5.99 -3.69
N TYR A 91 9.09 -4.90 -3.18
CA TYR A 91 9.93 -3.98 -3.96
C TYR A 91 11.27 -4.58 -4.40
N PHE A 92 11.80 -5.56 -3.67
CA PHE A 92 13.07 -6.23 -3.98
C PHE A 92 12.89 -7.53 -4.76
N LEU A 93 11.66 -8.00 -4.96
CA LEU A 93 11.38 -9.18 -5.77
C LEU A 93 11.43 -8.85 -7.29
N PRO A 94 11.88 -9.81 -8.14
CA PRO A 94 12.18 -9.59 -9.57
C PRO A 94 10.99 -9.62 -10.55
#